data_AF-A0A4Y2MA80-F1
#
_entry.id   AF-A0A4Y2MA80-F1
#
_cell.length_a   1.000
_cell.length_b   1.000
_cell.length_c   1.000
_cell.angle_alpha   90.00
_cell.angle_beta   90.00
_cell.angle_gamma   90.00
#
_symmetry.space_group_name_H-M   'P 1'
#
loop_
_entity.id
_entity.type
_entity.pdbx_description
1 polymer ?
#
loop_
_entity_poly.entity_id
_entity_poly.type
_entity_poly.pdbx_seq_one_letter_code
_entity_poly.pdbx_strand_id
1 'polypeptide(L)'
;MVYLGKGRREDMFILAKELDLKPDSSMTVKKLRDLITNDTNYDEEFAKNLYTSILEERKAKQEEIEENRRQESLAELKRKDELERLCIESRTQLGSTATKTAHTR
;
A
#
# COMPACT_ATOMS: atom_id res chain seq x y z
N MET A 1 4.49 -25.91 17.40
CA MET A 1 4.81 -24.49 17.10
C MET A 1 5.05 -24.25 15.60
N VAL A 2 4.03 -24.37 14.74
CA VAL A 2 4.19 -24.28 13.27
C VAL A 2 3.96 -22.86 12.73
N TYR A 3 3.11 -22.06 13.38
CA TYR A 3 2.66 -20.76 12.85
C TYR A 3 3.74 -19.66 12.95
N LEU A 4 4.56 -19.67 13.99
CA LEU A 4 5.73 -18.79 14.14
C LEU A 4 6.93 -19.20 13.24
N GLY A 5 6.85 -20.36 12.60
CA GLY A 5 7.96 -20.91 11.78
C GLY A 5 8.24 -20.11 10.50
N LYS A 6 7.22 -19.43 9.95
CA LYS A 6 7.26 -18.74 8.65
C LYS A 6 7.13 -17.20 8.74
N GLY A 7 7.08 -16.65 9.95
CA GLY A 7 6.83 -15.22 10.15
C GLY A 7 8.02 -14.32 9.90
N ARG A 8 7.77 -13.11 9.39
CA ARG A 8 8.81 -12.08 9.23
C ARG A 8 9.19 -11.52 10.60
N ARG A 9 10.38 -10.93 10.69
CA ARG A 9 10.85 -10.28 11.92
C ARG A 9 9.92 -9.17 12.38
N GLU A 10 9.42 -8.32 11.47
CA GLU A 10 8.45 -7.28 11.81
C GLU A 10 7.18 -7.89 12.42
N ASP A 11 6.62 -8.94 11.79
CA ASP A 11 5.39 -9.58 12.27
C ASP A 11 5.56 -10.15 13.69
N MET A 12 6.71 -10.77 13.97
CA MET A 12 7.04 -11.29 15.31
C MET A 12 7.26 -10.17 16.34
N PHE A 13 7.83 -9.05 15.92
CA PHE A 13 8.04 -7.89 16.79
C PHE A 13 6.71 -7.25 17.20
N ILE A 14 5.79 -7.11 16.24
CA ILE A 14 4.43 -6.61 16.50
C ILE A 14 3.70 -7.58 17.42
N LEU A 15 3.73 -8.88 17.12
CA LEU A 15 3.08 -9.89 17.96
C LEU A 15 3.59 -9.84 19.41
N ALA A 16 4.90 -9.72 19.63
CA ALA A 16 5.45 -9.58 20.97
C ALA A 16 4.97 -8.31 21.67
N LYS A 17 4.84 -7.18 20.96
CA LYS A 17 4.28 -5.94 21.53
C LYS A 17 2.81 -6.07 21.91
N GLU A 18 2.00 -6.69 21.06
CA GLU A 18 0.57 -6.89 21.30
C GLU A 18 0.31 -7.89 22.45
N LEU A 19 1.28 -8.74 22.76
CA LEU A 19 1.30 -9.61 23.94
C LEU A 19 1.84 -8.90 25.19
N ASP A 20 1.97 -7.56 25.17
CA ASP A 20 2.55 -6.73 26.23
C ASP A 20 3.99 -7.12 26.64
N LEU A 21 4.70 -7.83 25.76
CA LEU A 21 6.12 -8.13 25.95
C LEU A 21 6.95 -6.91 25.55
N LYS A 22 8.21 -6.90 25.99
CA LYS A 22 9.17 -5.86 25.64
C LYS A 22 10.19 -6.38 24.62
N PRO A 23 9.81 -6.53 23.34
CA PRO A 23 10.76 -6.91 22.31
C PRO A 23 11.73 -5.76 22.03
N ASP A 24 13.01 -6.09 21.87
CA ASP A 24 14.02 -5.15 21.42
C ASP A 24 14.17 -5.20 19.89
N SER A 25 14.40 -4.04 19.28
CA SER A 25 14.45 -3.89 17.82
C SER A 25 15.64 -4.62 17.19
N SER A 26 16.69 -4.88 17.98
CA SER A 26 17.87 -5.66 17.55
C SER A 26 17.67 -7.18 17.65
N MET A 27 16.56 -7.64 18.25
CA MET A 27 16.29 -9.06 18.43
C MET A 27 16.08 -9.75 17.08
N THR A 28 16.64 -10.96 16.96
CA THR A 28 16.41 -11.83 15.82
C THR A 28 15.04 -12.48 15.90
N VAL A 29 14.50 -12.95 14.77
CA VAL A 29 13.25 -13.72 14.71
C VAL A 29 13.23 -14.84 15.73
N LYS A 30 14.37 -15.55 15.89
CA LYS A 30 14.50 -16.61 16.89
C LYS A 30 14.29 -16.08 18.31
N LYS A 31 15.00 -15.03 18.71
CA LYS A 31 14.86 -14.43 20.04
C LYS A 31 13.45 -13.90 20.31
N LEU A 32 12.79 -13.32 19.31
CA LEU A 32 11.40 -12.86 19.44
C LEU A 32 10.43 -14.02 19.66
N ARG A 33 10.61 -15.13 18.93
CA ARG A 33 9.82 -16.35 19.15
C ARG A 33 10.05 -16.92 20.53
N ASP A 34 11.31 -17.02 20.93
CA ASP A 34 11.67 -17.52 22.25
C ASP A 34 11.06 -16.63 23.35
N LEU A 35 11.03 -15.30 23.17
CA LEU A 35 10.41 -14.36 24.11
C LEU A 35 8.90 -14.63 24.25
N ILE A 36 8.20 -14.85 23.14
CA ILE A 36 6.76 -15.12 23.13
C ILE A 36 6.44 -16.47 23.78
N THR A 37 7.17 -17.53 23.42
CA THR A 37 6.87 -18.89 23.88
C THR A 37 7.36 -19.18 25.30
N ASN A 38 8.34 -18.42 25.80
CA ASN A 38 8.80 -18.55 27.19
C ASN A 38 7.97 -17.72 28.18
N ASP A 39 7.00 -16.94 27.71
CA ASP A 39 6.11 -16.22 28.60
C ASP A 39 5.23 -17.19 29.40
N THR A 40 5.08 -16.94 30.70
CA THR A 40 4.28 -17.79 31.59
C THR A 40 2.79 -17.74 31.30
N ASN A 41 2.31 -16.69 30.65
CA ASN A 41 0.93 -16.50 30.23
C ASN A 41 0.74 -16.78 28.72
N TYR A 42 1.70 -17.46 28.08
CA TYR A 42 1.60 -17.78 26.68
C TYR A 42 0.40 -18.69 26.38
N ASP A 43 -0.57 -18.13 25.66
CA ASP A 43 -1.70 -18.84 25.08
C ASP A 43 -1.49 -19.00 23.57
N GLU A 44 -1.38 -20.25 23.11
CA GLU A 44 -1.10 -20.58 21.71
C GLU A 44 -2.27 -20.17 20.78
N GLU A 45 -3.52 -20.32 21.19
CA GLU A 45 -4.67 -19.94 20.37
C GLU A 45 -4.79 -18.41 20.28
N PHE A 46 -4.61 -17.71 21.40
CA PHE A 46 -4.61 -16.26 21.42
C PHE A 46 -3.49 -15.68 20.56
N ALA A 47 -2.25 -16.14 20.74
CA ALA A 47 -1.11 -15.68 19.96
C ALA A 47 -1.26 -16.00 18.47
N LYS A 48 -1.85 -17.14 18.12
CA LYS A 48 -2.13 -17.52 16.73
C LYS A 48 -3.21 -16.63 16.09
N ASN A 49 -4.29 -16.32 16.81
CA ASN A 49 -5.33 -15.41 16.32
C ASN A 49 -4.76 -14.00 16.10
N LEU A 50 -4.04 -13.48 17.08
CA LEU A 50 -3.39 -12.18 17.01
C LEU A 50 -2.40 -12.11 15.84
N TYR A 51 -1.58 -13.15 15.67
CA TYR A 51 -0.68 -13.25 14.53
C TYR A 51 -1.41 -13.29 13.19
N THR A 52 -2.55 -13.97 13.12
CA THR A 52 -3.38 -14.02 11.91
C THR A 52 -3.92 -12.64 11.57
N SER A 53 -4.43 -11.89 12.55
CA SER A 53 -4.88 -10.50 12.34
C SER A 53 -3.75 -9.58 11.85
N ILE A 54 -2.53 -9.71 12.37
CA ILE A 54 -1.36 -8.95 11.89
C ILE A 54 -1.07 -9.25 10.41
N LEU A 55 -1.15 -10.53 10.01
CA LEU A 55 -0.95 -10.93 8.62
C LEU A 55 -2.03 -10.38 7.69
N GLU A 56 -3.29 -10.40 8.13
CA GLU A 56 -4.42 -9.83 7.39
C GLU A 56 -4.29 -8.32 7.24
N GLU A 57 -3.96 -7.59 8.31
CA GLU A 57 -3.75 -6.14 8.26
C GLU A 57 -2.63 -5.77 7.28
N ARG A 58 -1.52 -6.50 7.32
CA ARG A 58 -0.42 -6.27 6.37
C ARG A 58 -0.86 -6.52 4.93
N LYS A 59 -1.66 -7.55 4.69
CA LYS A 59 -2.19 -7.84 3.36
C LYS A 59 -3.13 -6.72 2.88
N ALA A 60 -4.02 -6.25 3.75
CA ALA A 60 -4.94 -5.16 3.45
C ALA A 60 -4.19 -3.86 3.11
N LYS A 61 -3.17 -3.48 3.90
CA LYS A 61 -2.33 -2.30 3.60
C LYS A 61 -1.62 -2.42 2.25
N GLN A 62 -1.15 -3.62 1.89
CA GLN A 62 -0.49 -3.84 0.62
C GLN A 62 -1.46 -3.68 -0.57
N GLU A 63 -2.69 -4.18 -0.41
CA GLU A 63 -3.76 -4.09 -1.40
C GLU A 63 -4.23 -2.65 -1.58
N GLU A 64 -4.39 -1.90 -0.48
CA GLU A 64 -4.73 -0.47 -0.51
C GLU A 64 -3.68 0.36 -1.26
N ILE A 65 -2.40 0.09 -1.03
CA ILE A 65 -1.30 0.78 -1.75
C ILE A 65 -1.36 0.48 -3.26
N GLU A 66 -1.68 -0.76 -3.63
CA GLU A 66 -1.77 -1.16 -5.03
C GLU A 66 -3.01 -0.56 -5.73
N GLU A 67 -4.14 -0.51 -5.02
CA GLU A 67 -5.35 0.15 -5.49
C GLU A 67 -5.14 1.66 -5.65
N ASN A 68 -4.56 2.33 -4.65
CA ASN A 68 -4.24 3.76 -4.74
C ASN A 68 -3.31 4.05 -5.93
N ARG A 69 -2.27 3.23 -6.16
CA ARG A 69 -1.39 3.38 -7.34
C ARG A 69 -2.15 3.22 -8.65
N ARG A 70 -3.08 2.25 -8.73
CA ARG A 70 -3.94 2.11 -9.91
C ARG A 70 -4.81 3.33 -10.11
N GLN A 71 -5.41 3.85 -9.04
CA GLN A 71 -6.31 4.98 -9.10
C GLN A 71 -5.58 6.27 -9.51
N GLU A 72 -4.37 6.50 -8.97
CA GLU A 72 -3.47 7.58 -9.40
C GLU A 72 -3.11 7.45 -10.88
N SER A 73 -2.76 6.25 -11.36
CA SER A 73 -2.41 6.04 -12.77
C SER A 73 -3.58 6.37 -13.72
N LEU A 74 -4.82 6.02 -13.32
CA LEU A 74 -6.02 6.33 -14.08
C LEU A 74 -6.35 7.83 -14.04
N ALA A 75 -6.16 8.48 -12.89
CA ALA A 75 -6.35 9.91 -12.75
C ALA A 75 -5.35 10.69 -13.61
N GLU A 76 -4.08 10.28 -13.65
CA GLU A 76 -3.07 10.90 -14.50
C GLU A 76 -3.37 10.71 -15.99
N LEU A 77 -3.81 9.51 -16.39
CA LEU A 77 -4.20 9.24 -17.77
C LEU A 77 -5.39 10.11 -18.21
N LYS A 78 -6.42 10.23 -17.36
CA LYS A 78 -7.58 11.11 -17.63
C LYS A 78 -7.14 12.58 -17.77
N ARG A 79 -6.26 13.04 -16.90
CA ARG A 79 -5.73 14.41 -16.96
C ARG A 79 -4.95 14.66 -18.24
N LYS A 80 -4.17 13.68 -18.71
CA LYS A 80 -3.47 13.75 -20.01
C LYS A 80 -4.43 13.77 -21.19
N ASP A 81 -5.45 12.91 -21.21
CA ASP A 81 -6.47 12.89 -22.28
C ASP A 81 -7.21 14.23 -22.37
N GLU A 82 -7.60 14.80 -21.23
CA GLU A 82 -8.30 16.09 -21.18
C GLU A 82 -7.40 17.24 -21.69
N LEU A 83 -6.13 17.27 -21.28
CA LEU A 83 -5.16 18.23 -21.79
C LEU A 83 -4.95 18.09 -23.30
N GLU A 84 -4.88 16.87 -23.82
CA GLU A 84 -4.71 16.61 -25.24
C GLU A 84 -5.94 17.08 -26.04
N ARG A 85 -7.15 16.81 -25.54
CA ARG A 85 -8.40 17.34 -26.14
C ARG A 85 -8.41 18.86 -26.21
N LEU A 86 -8.08 19.54 -25.10
CA LEU A 86 -8.02 21.00 -25.05
C LEU A 86 -6.94 21.58 -25.99
N CYS A 87 -5.78 20.90 -26.12
CA CYS A 87 -4.73 21.29 -27.06
C CYS A 87 -5.20 21.17 -28.52
N ILE A 88 -5.88 20.06 -28.86
CA ILE A 88 -6.42 19.85 -30.20
C ILE A 88 -7.49 20.89 -30.51
N GLU A 89 -8.42 21.16 -29.59
CA GLU A 89 -9.48 22.14 -29.77
C GLU A 89 -8.94 23.56 -29.94
N SER A 90 -7.94 23.96 -29.15
CA SER A 90 -7.30 25.26 -29.30
C SER A 90 -6.60 25.41 -30.66
N ARG A 91 -5.96 24.33 -31.13
CA ARG A 91 -5.26 24.31 -32.43
C ARG A 91 -6.23 24.37 -33.61
N THR A 92 -7.40 23.73 -33.54
CA THR A 92 -8.41 23.79 -34.62
C THR A 92 -9.11 25.16 -34.69
N GLN A 93 -9.30 25.84 -33.55
CA GLN A 93 -9.82 27.21 -33.52
C GLN A 93 -8.83 28.25 -34.08
N LEU A 94 -7.52 28.08 -33.86
CA LEU A 94 -6.49 28.94 -34.45
C LEU A 94 -6.36 28.77 -35.98
N GLY A 95 -6.58 27.56 -36.50
CA GLY A 95 -6.54 27.31 -37.95
C GLY A 95 -7.73 27.87 -38.74
N SER A 96 -8.89 28.06 -38.08
CA SER A 96 -10.14 28.51 -38.72
C SER A 96 -10.33 30.04 -38.71
N THR A 97 -9.57 30.79 -37.90
CA THR A 97 -9.56 32.26 -37.92
C THR A 97 -8.67 32.86 -39.01
N ALA A 98 -7.72 32.10 -39.57
CA ALA A 98 -6.82 32.56 -40.63
C ALA A 98 -7.45 32.60 -42.03
N THR A 99 -8.52 31.84 -42.29
CA THR A 99 -9.13 31.74 -43.63
C THR A 99 -10.24 32.76 -43.88
N LYS A 100 -10.71 33.50 -42.86
CA LYS A 100 -11.75 34.54 -43.01
C LYS A 100 -11.23 35.92 -43.40
N THR A 101 -9.92 36.18 -43.37
CA THR A 101 -9.34 37.50 -43.72
C THR A 101 -8.96 37.63 -45.20
N ALA A 102 -9.15 36.58 -46.02
CA ALA A 102 -8.71 36.56 -47.43
C ALA A 102 -9.84 36.76 -48.47
N HIS A 103 -11.07 37.09 -48.04
CA HIS A 103 -12.21 37.27 -48.95
C HIS A 103 -12.91 38.62 -48.73
N THR A 104 -12.17 39.71 -48.88
CA THR A 104 -12.74 41.03 -49.14
C THR A 104 -11.73 41.86 -49.93
N ARG A 105 -11.63 41.60 -51.23
CA ARG A 105 -11.14 42.57 -52.21
C ARG A 105 -11.70 42.28 -53.59
#